data_AF-A6IAP8-F1
#
_entry.id   AF-A6IAP8-F1
#
_cell.length_a   1.000
_cell.length_b   1.000
_cell.length_c   1.000
_cell.angle_alpha   90.00
_cell.angle_beta   90.00
_cell.angle_gamma   90.00
#
_symmetry.space_group_name_H-M   'P 1'
#
loop_
_entity.id
_entity.type
_entity.pdbx_description
1 polymer ?
#
loop_
_entity_poly.entity_id
_entity_poly.type
_entity_poly.pdbx_seq_one_letter_code
_entity_poly.pdbx_strand_id
1 'polypeptide(L)'
;MLHKPSGHKAVVVKNIDGTSDHSHSRVLVVRTDRYSRKVTAAMGKKKIAKRSKMESFVKDYNYSHLMPTRYSVDIPVDKTRMCSETQH
;
A
#
# COMPACT_ATOMS: atom_id res chain seq x y z
N MET A 1 -17.06 -10.89 -1.14
CA MET A 1 -15.77 -10.17 -1.05
C MET A 1 -15.64 -9.26 -2.26
N LEU A 2 -15.65 -7.94 -2.06
CA LEU A 2 -15.49 -6.97 -3.15
C LEU A 2 -14.09 -7.10 -3.77
N HIS A 3 -14.03 -7.36 -5.07
CA HIS A 3 -12.78 -7.38 -5.83
C HIS A 3 -12.21 -5.95 -5.87
N LYS A 4 -11.20 -5.68 -5.04
CA LYS A 4 -10.53 -4.37 -4.96
C LYS A 4 -9.86 -4.06 -6.30
N PRO A 5 -9.97 -2.82 -6.82
CA PRO A 5 -9.44 -2.47 -8.13
C PRO A 5 -7.93 -2.68 -8.21
N SER A 6 -7.47 -3.16 -9.36
CA SER A 6 -6.05 -3.21 -9.76
C SER A 6 -5.58 -1.83 -10.22
N GLY A 7 -4.28 -1.54 -10.11
CA GLY A 7 -3.68 -0.33 -10.71
C GLY A 7 -3.29 0.82 -9.76
N HIS A 8 -3.24 0.62 -8.44
CA HIS A 8 -2.64 1.62 -7.55
C HIS A 8 -1.20 1.26 -7.19
N LYS A 9 -0.38 2.30 -7.00
CA LYS A 9 1.02 2.23 -6.60
C LYS A 9 1.11 1.72 -5.16
N ALA A 10 2.19 1.00 -4.91
CA ALA A 10 2.45 0.41 -3.62
C ALA A 10 3.95 0.25 -3.39
N VAL A 11 4.33 0.15 -2.13
CA VAL A 11 5.72 -0.03 -1.69
C VAL A 11 5.83 -1.38 -0.98
N VAL A 12 6.83 -2.17 -1.35
CA VAL A 12 7.13 -3.44 -0.68
C VAL A 12 7.84 -3.13 0.63
N VAL A 13 7.31 -3.63 1.74
CA VAL A 13 7.87 -3.42 3.09
C VAL A 13 8.67 -4.63 3.55
N LYS A 14 8.19 -5.83 3.24
CA LYS A 14 8.85 -7.07 3.63
C LYS A 14 8.63 -8.12 2.56
N ASN A 15 9.70 -8.80 2.17
CA ASN A 15 9.61 -10.03 1.40
C ASN A 15 9.51 -11.22 2.36
N ILE A 16 8.61 -12.16 2.06
CA ILE A 16 8.40 -13.40 2.80
C ILE A 16 8.63 -14.54 1.82
N ASP A 17 9.78 -15.17 1.93
CA ASP A 17 10.13 -16.34 1.13
C ASP A 17 9.37 -17.57 1.66
N GLY A 18 8.97 -18.46 0.75
CA GLY A 18 7.95 -19.51 1.00
C GLY A 18 8.17 -20.30 2.29
N THR A 19 7.20 -20.23 3.19
CA THR A 19 7.14 -21.00 4.44
C THR A 19 6.36 -22.30 4.22
N SER A 20 6.43 -23.26 5.14
CA SER A 20 5.68 -24.54 5.05
C SER A 20 4.18 -24.39 4.79
N ASP A 21 3.55 -23.31 5.27
CA ASP A 21 2.12 -23.03 5.05
C ASP A 21 1.80 -22.54 3.64
N HIS A 22 2.78 -21.97 2.92
CA HIS A 22 2.57 -21.41 1.59
C HIS A 22 3.82 -21.59 0.72
N SER A 23 3.69 -22.45 -0.30
CA SER A 23 4.76 -22.75 -1.27
C SER A 23 5.12 -21.59 -2.22
N HIS A 24 4.42 -20.46 -2.15
CA HIS A 24 4.65 -19.30 -3.02
C HIS A 24 5.25 -18.11 -2.26
N SER A 25 6.19 -17.41 -2.91
CA SER A 25 6.76 -16.16 -2.38
C SER A 25 5.69 -15.08 -2.21
N ARG A 26 5.66 -14.47 -1.03
CA ARG A 26 4.69 -13.45 -0.63
C ARG A 26 5.40 -12.15 -0.27
N VAL A 27 4.70 -11.04 -0.47
CA VAL A 27 5.20 -9.71 -0.14
C VAL A 27 4.18 -8.97 0.69
N LEU A 28 4.66 -8.39 1.79
CA LEU A 28 3.89 -7.41 2.53
C LEU A 28 4.04 -6.05 1.84
N VAL A 29 2.92 -5.53 1.38
CA VAL A 29 2.87 -4.31 0.56
C VAL A 29 2.03 -3.25 1.26
N VAL A 30 2.56 -2.04 1.34
CA VAL A 30 1.79 -0.85 1.72
C VAL A 30 1.30 -0.17 0.44
N ARG A 31 -0.01 -0.16 0.23
CA ARG A 31 -0.64 0.38 -0.97
C ARG A 31 -1.44 1.64 -0.65
N THR A 32 -1.45 2.57 -1.59
CA THR A 32 -2.30 3.77 -1.52
C THR A 32 -3.68 3.47 -2.11
N ASP A 33 -4.73 3.58 -1.31
CA ASP A 33 -6.12 3.46 -1.77
C ASP A 33 -6.58 4.75 -2.44
N ARG A 34 -6.42 5.87 -1.76
CA ARG A 34 -6.81 7.18 -2.28
C ARG A 34 -5.59 8.05 -2.51
N TYR A 35 -5.38 8.42 -3.76
CA TYR A 35 -4.40 9.44 -4.12
C TYR A 35 -4.87 10.83 -3.73
N SER A 36 -3.91 11.70 -3.42
CA SER A 36 -4.20 13.13 -3.29
C SER A 36 -4.75 13.65 -4.61
N ARG A 37 -5.84 14.43 -4.53
CA ARG A 37 -6.45 15.05 -5.70
C ARG A 37 -5.81 16.41 -5.94
N LYS A 38 -5.65 16.80 -7.20
CA LYS A 38 -5.08 18.11 -7.59
C LYS A 38 -5.70 19.25 -6.77
N VAL A 39 -4.83 20.08 -6.21
CA VAL A 39 -5.17 21.29 -5.48
C VAL A 39 -4.94 22.51 -6.37
N THR A 40 -5.83 23.50 -6.31
CA THR A 40 -5.73 24.79 -7.01
C THR A 40 -5.86 25.91 -5.99
N ALA A 41 -5.24 27.06 -6.26
CA ALA A 41 -5.15 28.18 -5.31
C ALA A 41 -6.52 28.74 -4.89
N ALA A 42 -7.54 28.63 -5.76
CA ALA A 42 -8.90 29.09 -5.47
C ALA A 42 -9.66 28.24 -4.44
N MET A 43 -9.12 27.10 -3.99
CA MET A 43 -9.81 26.24 -3.04
C MET A 43 -9.65 26.69 -1.59
N GLY A 44 -10.74 26.64 -0.82
CA GLY A 44 -10.69 26.92 0.62
C GLY A 44 -9.96 25.82 1.42
N LYS A 45 -9.37 26.21 2.56
CA LYS A 45 -8.55 25.36 3.45
C LYS A 45 -9.21 24.01 3.78
N LYS A 46 -10.52 23.99 4.06
CA LYS A 46 -11.29 22.75 4.37
C LYS A 46 -11.30 21.77 3.20
N LYS A 47 -11.42 22.26 1.97
CA LYS A 47 -11.45 21.42 0.76
C LYS A 47 -10.05 20.90 0.41
N ILE A 48 -9.02 21.72 0.63
CA ILE A 48 -7.62 21.34 0.48
C ILE A 48 -7.28 20.18 1.42
N ALA A 49 -7.58 20.31 2.72
CA ALA A 49 -7.33 19.25 3.69
C ALA A 49 -7.98 17.91 3.30
N LYS A 50 -9.25 17.95 2.86
CA LYS A 50 -9.98 16.76 2.39
C LYS A 50 -9.45 16.16 1.08
N ARG A 51 -8.77 16.96 0.24
CA ARG A 51 -8.17 16.48 -1.03
C ARG A 51 -6.74 15.96 -0.85
N SER A 52 -6.02 16.48 0.13
CA SER A 52 -4.65 16.07 0.45
C SER A 52 -4.57 14.85 1.35
N LYS A 53 -5.66 14.47 2.04
CA LYS A 53 -5.71 13.23 2.84
C LYS A 53 -5.47 12.01 1.94
N MET A 54 -4.37 11.32 2.19
CA MET A 54 -4.04 10.02 1.60
C MET A 54 -4.56 8.91 2.51
N GLU A 55 -5.16 7.88 1.92
CA GLU A 55 -5.56 6.67 2.65
C GLU A 55 -4.73 5.50 2.13
N SER A 56 -4.06 4.80 3.04
CA SER A 56 -3.17 3.68 2.75
C SER A 56 -3.57 2.46 3.56
N PHE A 57 -3.30 1.27 3.02
CA PHE A 57 -3.54 0.00 3.69
C PHE A 57 -2.35 -0.94 3.50
N VAL A 58 -2.18 -1.85 4.46
CA VAL A 58 -1.22 -2.95 4.38
C VAL A 58 -1.96 -4.17 3.86
N LYS A 59 -1.39 -4.87 2.88
CA LYS A 59 -1.93 -6.14 2.40
C LYS A 59 -0.80 -7.06 1.96
N ASP A 60 -1.00 -8.34 2.21
CA ASP A 60 -0.16 -9.40 1.69
C ASP A 60 -0.57 -9.77 0.26
N TYR A 61 0.42 -9.86 -0.63
CA TYR A 61 0.26 -10.20 -2.04
C TYR A 61 1.21 -11.32 -2.45
N ASN A 62 0.76 -12.16 -3.39
CA ASN A 62 1.65 -13.07 -4.11
C ASN A 62 2.59 -12.25 -5.01
N TYR A 63 3.87 -12.60 -5.02
CA TYR A 63 4.89 -11.95 -5.84
C TYR A 63 4.53 -11.92 -7.34
N SER A 64 3.85 -12.95 -7.84
CA SER A 64 3.42 -13.07 -9.25
C SER A 64 2.43 -11.96 -9.67
N HIS A 65 1.70 -11.38 -8.72
CA HIS A 65 0.71 -10.33 -9.01
C HIS A 65 1.27 -8.91 -8.89
N LEU A 66 2.58 -8.78 -8.65
CA LEU A 66 3.25 -7.49 -8.57
C LEU A 66 3.91 -7.13 -9.90
N MET A 67 3.63 -5.94 -10.41
CA MET A 67 4.39 -5.37 -11.52
C MET A 67 5.52 -4.51 -10.94
N PRO A 68 6.80 -4.90 -11.07
CA PRO A 68 7.90 -4.15 -10.49
C PRO A 68 8.05 -2.79 -11.20
N THR A 69 8.51 -1.79 -10.46
CA THR A 69 8.78 -0.45 -11.00
C THR A 69 10.22 -0.06 -10.69
N ARG A 70 10.79 0.88 -11.47
CA ARG A 70 12.17 1.35 -11.27
C ARG A 70 12.35 2.27 -10.05
N TYR A 71 11.26 2.64 -9.37
CA TYR A 71 11.30 3.58 -8.27
C TYR A 71 11.49 2.82 -6.95
N SER A 72 12.59 3.12 -6.26
CA SER A 72 12.83 2.67 -4.90
C SER A 72 12.53 3.81 -3.94
N VAL A 73 11.82 3.52 -2.85
CA VAL A 73 11.56 4.50 -1.78
C VAL A 73 12.20 3.96 -0.52
N ASP A 74 13.15 4.71 0.02
CA ASP A 74 13.73 4.43 1.33
C ASP A 74 12.85 5.10 2.39
N ILE A 75 12.08 4.28 3.10
CA ILE A 75 11.17 4.74 4.15
C ILE A 75 11.66 4.11 5.45
N PRO A 76 11.95 4.89 6.50
CA PRO A 76 12.11 4.34 7.84
C PRO A 76 10.72 3.83 8.28
N VAL A 77 10.47 2.54 8.10
CA VAL A 77 9.19 1.93 8.48
C VAL A 77 9.23 1.59 9.96
N ASP A 78 8.52 2.39 10.77
CA ASP A 78 8.25 2.05 12.17
C ASP A 78 7.38 0.80 12.25
N LYS A 79 8.02 -0.36 12.42
CA LYS A 79 7.38 -1.69 12.49
C LYS A 79 6.28 -1.77 13.54
N THR A 80 6.30 -0.89 14.55
CA THR A 80 5.38 -0.84 15.70
C THR A 80 3.94 -0.49 15.34
N ARG A 81 3.68 0.11 14.17
CA ARG A 81 2.32 0.52 13.75
C ARG A 81 1.68 -0.36 12.69
N MET A 82 2.37 -1.42 12.27
CA MET A 82 1.82 -2.40 11.34
C MET A 82 0.96 -3.37 12.13
N CYS A 83 -0.34 -3.10 12.26
CA CYS A 83 -1.27 -4.05 12.87
C CYS A 83 -1.15 -5.38 12.11
N SER A 84 -0.66 -6.40 12.83
CA SER A 84 -0.66 -7.80 12.40
C SER A 84 -2.10 -8.29 12.38
N GLU A 85 -2.82 -7.99 11.31
CA GLU A 85 -4.14 -8.56 11.09
C GLU A 85 -4.23 -9.09 9.66
N THR A 86 -3.74 -10.31 9.52
CA THR A 86 -4.32 -11.29 8.61
C THR A 86 -4.47 -12.56 9.44
N GLN A 87 -5.63 -12.66 10.09
CA GLN A 87 -6.23 -13.91 10.57
C GLN A 87 -6.47 -14.86 9.37
N HIS A 88 -6.61 -16.15 9.69
CA HIS A 88 -6.91 -17.28 8.79
C HIS A 88 -7.76 -16.97 7.55
#